data_AF-A0A9E4IDF8-F1
#
_entry.id   AF-A0A9E4IDF8-F1
#
_cell.length_a   1.000
_cell.length_b   1.000
_cell.length_c   1.000
_cell.angle_alpha   90.00
_cell.angle_beta   90.00
_cell.angle_gamma   90.00
#
_symmetry.space_group_name_H-M   'P 1'
#
loop_
_entity.id
_entity.type
_entity.pdbx_description
1 polymer ?
#
loop_
_entity_poly.entity_id
_entity_poly.type
_entity_poly.pdbx_seq_one_letter_code
_entity_poly.pdbx_strand_id
1 'polypeptide(L)'
;MRQFRWTNPSLPQTLQIAVVLLYISGFFAVLRGLTLIGHPLSIFLILTGLLAFGAAQGTVRERKNGYRLAVLYGFLEMLGEVLGMLAAFSAWDLIGVLLALALVGLLLHPMSRGYYRTWFR
;
A
#
# COMPACT_ATOMS: atom_id res chain seq x y z
N MET A 1 -15.64 -10.54 19.75
CA MET A 1 -15.09 -9.29 19.17
C MET A 1 -13.72 -9.61 18.57
N ARG A 2 -13.47 -9.36 17.28
CA ARG A 2 -12.11 -9.55 16.72
C ARG A 2 -11.24 -8.39 17.19
N GLN A 3 -10.19 -8.69 17.96
CA GLN A 3 -9.22 -7.70 18.40
C GLN A 3 -8.52 -7.07 17.19
N PHE A 4 -8.28 -5.76 17.26
CA PHE A 4 -7.49 -5.06 16.25
C PHE A 4 -6.05 -5.60 16.27
N ARG A 5 -5.50 -5.86 15.08
CA ARG A 5 -4.14 -6.36 14.90
C ARG A 5 -3.48 -5.54 13.80
N TRP A 6 -2.24 -5.14 14.03
CA TRP A 6 -1.43 -4.43 13.03
C TRP A 6 -0.91 -5.39 11.96
N THR A 7 -0.46 -6.56 12.38
CA THR A 7 0.04 -7.64 11.51
C THR A 7 -0.61 -8.96 11.91
N ASN A 8 -0.52 -9.95 11.02
CA ASN A 8 -0.98 -11.31 11.28
C ASN A 8 0.21 -12.28 11.10
N PRO A 9 0.72 -12.91 12.18
CA PRO A 9 1.86 -13.82 12.11
C PRO A 9 1.63 -15.05 11.22
N SER A 10 0.36 -15.40 10.95
CA SER A 10 0.02 -16.51 10.05
C SER A 10 0.27 -16.19 8.58
N LEU A 11 0.41 -14.91 8.22
CA LEU A 11 0.73 -14.53 6.85
C LEU A 11 2.17 -14.94 6.50
N PRO A 12 2.45 -15.30 5.25
CA PRO A 12 3.81 -15.55 4.80
C PRO A 12 4.65 -14.27 4.92
N GLN A 13 5.96 -14.41 5.16
CA GLN A 13 6.89 -13.29 5.35
C GLN A 13 6.78 -12.23 4.23
N THR A 14 6.64 -12.67 2.98
CA THR A 14 6.45 -11.80 1.80
C THR A 14 5.23 -10.89 1.93
N LEU A 15 4.09 -11.46 2.36
CA LEU A 15 2.86 -10.69 2.55
C LEU A 15 2.90 -9.84 3.82
N GLN A 16 3.62 -10.27 4.86
CA GLN A 16 3.86 -9.44 6.05
C GLN A 16 4.65 -8.17 5.68
N ILE A 17 5.71 -8.30 4.88
CA ILE A 17 6.46 -7.14 4.39
C ILE A 17 5.57 -6.24 3.53
N ALA A 18 4.74 -6.81 2.66
CA ALA A 18 3.79 -6.03 1.86
C ALA A 18 2.80 -5.23 2.73
N VAL A 19 2.29 -5.83 3.82
CA VAL A 19 1.41 -5.14 4.78
C VAL A 19 2.12 -3.98 5.46
N VAL A 20 3.38 -4.17 5.86
CA VAL A 20 4.18 -3.08 6.46
C VAL A 20 4.42 -1.96 5.45
N LEU A 21 4.77 -2.29 4.21
CA LEU A 21 4.94 -1.31 3.14
C LEU A 21 3.65 -0.53 2.87
N LEU A 22 2.47 -1.18 2.86
CA LEU A 22 1.19 -0.48 2.74
C LEU A 22 0.97 0.56 3.83
N TYR A 23 1.33 0.27 5.08
CA TYR A 23 1.22 1.24 6.17
C TYR A 23 2.21 2.40 6.00
N ILE A 24 3.43 2.11 5.56
CA ILE A 24 4.46 3.13 5.31
C ILE A 24 4.03 4.04 4.16
N SER A 25 3.62 3.48 3.02
CA SER A 25 3.10 4.25 1.88
C SER A 25 1.87 5.07 2.28
N GLY A 26 0.93 4.46 3.02
CA GLY A 26 -0.24 5.15 3.53
C GLY A 26 0.09 6.33 4.43
N PHE A 27 1.07 6.16 5.32
CA PHE A 27 1.57 7.23 6.18
C PHE A 27 2.16 8.39 5.38
N PHE A 28 3.04 8.11 4.41
CA PHE A 28 3.66 9.16 3.59
C PHE A 28 2.66 9.84 2.66
N ALA A 29 1.67 9.12 2.13
CA ALA A 29 0.59 9.71 1.34
C ALA A 29 -0.24 10.70 2.16
N VAL A 30 -0.63 10.34 3.39
CA VAL A 30 -1.29 11.28 4.31
C VAL A 30 -0.39 12.46 4.63
N LEU A 31 0.89 12.23 4.95
CA LEU A 31 1.85 13.29 5.27
C LEU A 31 1.97 14.29 4.10
N ARG A 32 2.15 13.80 2.87
CA ARG A 32 2.17 14.63 1.64
C ARG A 32 0.87 15.41 1.49
N GLY A 33 -0.28 14.76 1.68
CA GLY A 33 -1.58 15.44 1.63
C GLY A 33 -1.71 16.57 2.66
N LEU A 34 -1.20 16.38 3.88
CA LEU A 34 -1.17 17.40 4.93
C LEU A 34 -0.21 18.55 4.63
N THR A 35 0.91 18.31 3.94
CA THR A 35 1.81 19.40 3.50
C THR A 35 1.21 20.28 2.40
N LEU A 36 0.16 19.79 1.73
CA LEU A 36 -0.49 20.46 0.61
C LEU A 36 -1.85 21.06 0.98
N ILE A 37 -2.16 21.26 2.26
CA ILE A 37 -3.45 21.80 2.72
C ILE A 37 -3.77 23.11 1.97
N GLY A 38 -4.94 23.16 1.33
CA GLY A 38 -5.39 24.25 0.46
C GLY A 38 -5.23 23.96 -1.04
N HIS A 39 -4.41 22.98 -1.43
CA HIS A 39 -4.32 22.48 -2.80
C HIS A 39 -5.41 21.42 -3.07
N PRO A 40 -6.05 21.39 -4.25
CA PRO A 40 -7.09 20.40 -4.58
C PRO A 40 -6.63 18.94 -4.45
N LEU A 41 -5.33 18.68 -4.62
CA LEU A 41 -4.76 17.33 -4.48
C LEU A 41 -4.59 16.87 -3.02
N SER A 42 -4.68 17.76 -2.03
CA SER A 42 -4.47 17.41 -0.61
C SER A 42 -5.42 16.33 -0.11
N ILE A 43 -6.72 16.56 -0.28
CA ILE A 43 -7.78 15.62 0.09
C ILE A 43 -7.59 14.29 -0.64
N PHE A 44 -7.26 14.33 -1.92
CA PHE A 44 -7.03 13.12 -2.70
C PHE A 44 -5.90 12.27 -2.09
N LEU A 45 -4.75 12.88 -1.77
CA LEU A 45 -3.61 12.18 -1.16
C LEU A 45 -3.90 11.63 0.24
N ILE A 46 -4.68 12.37 1.04
CA ILE A 46 -5.12 11.88 2.36
C ILE A 46 -6.02 10.66 2.19
N LEU A 47 -6.97 10.70 1.26
CA LEU A 47 -7.89 9.60 1.01
C LEU A 47 -7.16 8.36 0.45
N THR A 48 -6.17 8.52 -0.44
CA THR A 48 -5.36 7.39 -0.91
C THR A 48 -4.52 6.78 0.22
N GLY A 49 -3.97 7.61 1.11
CA GLY A 49 -3.27 7.13 2.28
C GLY A 49 -4.17 6.32 3.22
N LEU A 50 -5.38 6.81 3.51
CA LEU A 50 -6.39 6.08 4.30
C LEU A 50 -6.84 4.78 3.61
N LEU A 51 -6.94 4.76 2.28
CA LEU A 51 -7.21 3.56 1.50
C LEU A 51 -6.11 2.51 1.72
N ALA A 52 -4.84 2.91 1.75
CA ALA A 52 -3.72 2.01 2.01
C ALA A 52 -3.82 1.35 3.40
N PHE A 53 -4.15 2.13 4.44
CA PHE A 53 -4.43 1.59 5.78
C PHE A 53 -5.60 0.59 5.77
N GLY A 54 -6.69 0.91 5.05
CA GLY A 54 -7.83 0.02 4.88
C GLY A 54 -7.49 -1.28 4.15
N ALA A 55 -6.66 -1.20 3.11
CA ALA A 55 -6.18 -2.33 2.34
C ALA A 55 -5.27 -3.24 3.17
N ALA A 56 -4.35 -2.66 3.95
CA ALA A 56 -3.49 -3.38 4.89
C ALA A 56 -4.33 -4.09 5.96
N GLN A 57 -5.27 -3.41 6.60
CA GLN A 57 -6.18 -3.99 7.59
C GLN A 57 -7.07 -5.10 7.00
N GLY A 58 -7.54 -4.93 5.77
CA GLY A 58 -8.27 -5.98 5.05
C GLY A 58 -7.42 -7.22 4.80
N THR A 59 -6.14 -7.01 4.47
CA THR A 59 -5.17 -8.09 4.22
C THR A 59 -4.81 -8.84 5.51
N VAL A 60 -4.59 -8.12 6.61
CA VAL A 60 -4.36 -8.71 7.95
C VAL A 60 -5.55 -9.57 8.40
N ARG A 61 -6.76 -9.17 8.04
CA ARG A 61 -8.01 -9.90 8.33
C ARG A 61 -8.31 -11.01 7.33
N GLU A 62 -7.40 -11.28 6.39
CA GLU A 62 -7.52 -12.32 5.35
C GLU A 62 -8.77 -12.18 4.49
N ARG A 63 -9.22 -10.94 4.24
CA ARG A 63 -10.38 -10.66 3.38
C ARG A 63 -9.95 -10.57 1.92
N LYS A 64 -10.63 -11.28 1.03
CA LYS A 64 -10.31 -11.22 -0.42
C LYS A 64 -10.33 -9.80 -0.97
N ASN A 65 -11.32 -9.01 -0.56
CA ASN A 65 -11.44 -7.61 -0.98
C ASN A 65 -10.29 -6.75 -0.45
N GLY A 66 -9.78 -7.04 0.75
CA GLY A 66 -8.62 -6.34 1.32
C GLY A 66 -7.36 -6.51 0.47
N TYR A 67 -7.08 -7.76 0.07
CA TYR A 67 -5.94 -8.03 -0.81
C TYR A 67 -6.11 -7.43 -2.22
N ARG A 68 -7.32 -7.50 -2.79
CA ARG A 68 -7.60 -6.86 -4.09
C ARG A 68 -7.40 -5.35 -4.03
N LEU A 69 -7.86 -4.71 -2.96
CA LEU A 69 -7.62 -3.29 -2.71
C LEU A 69 -6.13 -2.98 -2.52
N ALA A 70 -5.38 -3.86 -1.84
CA ALA A 70 -3.94 -3.71 -1.69
C ALA A 70 -3.20 -3.77 -3.03
N VAL A 71 -3.58 -4.71 -3.91
CA VAL A 71 -3.01 -4.82 -5.27
C VAL A 71 -3.36 -3.57 -6.08
N LEU A 72 -4.62 -3.16 -6.08
CA LEU A 72 -5.07 -1.95 -6.79
C LEU A 72 -4.31 -0.71 -6.31
N TYR A 73 -4.21 -0.52 -4.98
CA TYR A 73 -3.47 0.58 -4.39
C TYR A 73 -1.99 0.53 -4.75
N GLY A 74 -1.34 -0.64 -4.70
CA GLY A 74 0.07 -0.77 -5.06
C GLY A 74 0.35 -0.31 -6.50
N PHE A 75 -0.53 -0.63 -7.45
CA PHE A 75 -0.40 -0.13 -8.82
C PHE A 75 -0.67 1.37 -8.94
N LEU A 76 -1.66 1.91 -8.21
CA LEU A 76 -1.94 3.34 -8.20
C LEU A 76 -0.77 4.14 -7.62
N GLU A 77 -0.19 3.66 -6.52
CA GLU A 77 0.99 4.26 -5.89
C GLU A 77 2.18 4.23 -6.84
N MET A 78 2.46 3.07 -7.46
CA MET A 78 3.53 2.94 -8.45
C MET A 78 3.34 3.91 -9.62
N LEU A 79 2.12 4.03 -10.14
CA LEU A 79 1.83 4.97 -11.22
C LEU A 79 2.01 6.42 -10.75
N GLY A 80 1.55 6.75 -9.54
CA GLY A 80 1.69 8.08 -8.95
C GLY A 80 3.14 8.52 -8.78
N GLU A 81 3.99 7.65 -8.22
CA GLU A 81 5.42 7.94 -8.02
C GLU A 81 6.16 8.06 -9.36
N VAL A 82 5.85 7.20 -10.35
CA VAL A 82 6.46 7.27 -11.68
C VAL A 82 6.06 8.57 -12.39
N LEU A 83 4.78 8.94 -12.38
CA LEU A 83 4.31 10.19 -12.99
C LEU A 83 4.88 11.42 -12.28
N GLY A 84 4.97 11.39 -10.95
CA GLY A 84 5.61 12.45 -10.17
C GLY A 84 7.07 12.64 -10.55
N MET A 85 7.83 11.54 -10.62
CA MET A 85 9.24 11.56 -11.04
C MET A 85 9.43 12.09 -12.47
N LEU A 86 8.53 11.74 -13.40
CA LEU A 86 8.57 12.24 -14.78
C LEU A 86 8.21 13.72 -14.89
N ALA A 87 7.32 14.22 -14.03
CA ALA A 87 6.90 15.61 -14.03
C ALA A 87 7.97 16.53 -13.41
N ALA A 88 8.60 16.10 -12.32
CA ALA A 88 9.64 16.86 -11.63
C ALA A 88 10.58 15.90 -10.89
N PHE A 89 11.72 15.58 -11.51
CA PHE A 89 12.67 14.63 -10.95
C PHE A 89 13.33 15.14 -9.66
N SER A 90 13.22 14.35 -8.58
CA SER A 90 13.99 14.46 -7.34
C SER A 90 14.67 13.15 -6.99
N ALA A 91 15.83 13.21 -6.34
CA ALA A 91 16.52 12.01 -5.83
C ALA A 91 15.66 11.22 -4.82
N TRP A 92 14.73 11.89 -4.14
CA TRP A 92 13.78 11.25 -3.22
C TRP A 92 12.71 10.43 -3.94
N ASP A 93 12.38 10.76 -5.19
CA ASP A 93 11.36 10.03 -5.96
C ASP A 93 11.86 8.64 -6.36
N LEU A 94 13.18 8.46 -6.51
CA LEU A 94 13.78 7.14 -6.74
C LEU A 94 13.42 6.17 -5.61
N ILE A 95 13.48 6.64 -4.37
CA ILE A 95 13.12 5.82 -3.19
C ILE A 95 11.62 5.50 -3.22
N GLY A 96 10.77 6.49 -3.55
CA GLY A 96 9.32 6.28 -3.69
C GLY A 96 8.99 5.22 -4.74
N VAL A 97 9.55 5.34 -5.94
CA VAL A 97 9.38 4.38 -7.04
C VAL A 97 9.89 2.99 -6.65
N LEU A 98 11.05 2.88 -6.01
CA LEU A 98 11.59 1.60 -5.54
C LEU A 98 10.68 0.93 -4.51
N LEU A 99 10.16 1.69 -3.54
CA LEU A 99 9.23 1.17 -2.54
C LEU A 99 7.92 0.73 -3.17
N ALA A 100 7.39 1.47 -4.15
CA ALA A 100 6.18 1.10 -4.86
C ALA A 100 6.37 -0.16 -5.72
N LEU A 101 7.50 -0.29 -6.42
CA LEU A 101 7.87 -1.50 -7.15
C LEU A 101 8.01 -2.70 -6.21
N ALA A 102 8.67 -2.52 -5.06
CA ALA A 102 8.80 -3.55 -4.05
C ALA A 102 7.42 -3.99 -3.51
N LEU A 103 6.52 -3.04 -3.25
CA LEU A 103 5.16 -3.32 -2.80
C LEU A 103 4.38 -4.16 -3.83
N VAL A 104 4.34 -3.72 -5.09
CA VAL A 104 3.67 -4.47 -6.17
C VAL A 104 4.30 -5.85 -6.34
N GLY A 105 5.63 -5.93 -6.36
CA GLY A 105 6.37 -7.17 -6.47
C GLY A 105 6.04 -8.15 -5.35
N LEU A 106 6.00 -7.69 -4.10
CA LEU A 106 5.65 -8.52 -2.93
C LEU A 106 4.19 -8.95 -2.92
N LEU A 107 3.27 -8.09 -3.35
CA LEU A 107 1.85 -8.44 -3.44
C LEU A 107 1.62 -9.51 -4.51
N LEU A 108 2.26 -9.39 -5.66
CA LEU A 108 2.12 -10.34 -6.78
C LEU A 108 3.03 -11.57 -6.68
N HIS A 109 3.93 -11.60 -5.71
CA HIS A 109 4.85 -12.70 -5.49
C HIS A 109 4.11 -14.05 -5.38
N PRO A 110 4.63 -15.15 -5.95
CA PRO A 110 3.96 -16.47 -5.93
C PRO A 110 3.52 -16.92 -4.54
N MET A 111 4.34 -16.66 -3.50
CA MET A 111 3.99 -16.95 -2.11
C MET A 111 2.76 -16.17 -1.62
N SER A 112 2.69 -14.87 -1.91
CA SER A 112 1.55 -14.02 -1.56
C SER A 112 0.29 -14.45 -2.30
N ARG A 113 0.39 -14.71 -3.61
CA ARG A 113 -0.73 -15.16 -4.44
C ARG A 113 -1.23 -16.55 -4.07
N GLY A 114 -0.32 -17.47 -3.76
CA GLY A 114 -0.64 -18.82 -3.30
C GLY A 114 -1.40 -18.79 -1.98
N TYR A 115 -0.92 -18.00 -1.01
CA TYR A 115 -1.61 -17.83 0.27
C TYR A 115 -3.00 -17.18 0.10
N TYR A 116 -3.07 -16.09 -0.68
CA TYR A 116 -4.34 -15.42 -1.00
C TYR A 116 -5.38 -16.39 -1.59
N ARG A 117 -4.98 -17.22 -2.56
CA ARG A 117 -5.92 -18.12 -3.24
C ARG A 117 -6.52 -19.17 -2.30
N THR A 118 -5.75 -19.63 -1.32
CA THR A 118 -6.12 -20.75 -0.45
C THR A 118 -6.80 -20.30 0.84
N TRP A 119 -6.29 -19.23 1.47
CA TRP A 119 -6.67 -18.86 2.84
C TRP A 119 -7.62 -17.68 2.93
N PHE A 120 -7.58 -16.75 1.97
CA PHE A 120 -8.42 -15.56 2.05
C PHE A 120 -9.87 -15.92 1.78
N ARG A 121 -10.78 -15.34 2.57
CA ARG A 121 -12.23 -15.55 2.46
C ARG A 121 -12.94 -14.29 1.98
#